data_AF-A0A1H7A621-F1
#
_entry.id   AF-A0A1H7A621-F1
#
_cell.length_a   1.000
_cell.length_b   1.000
_cell.length_c   1.000
_cell.angle_alpha   90.00
_cell.angle_beta   90.00
_cell.angle_gamma   90.00
#
_symmetry.space_group_name_H-M   'P 1'
#
loop_
_entity.id
_entity.type
_entity.pdbx_description
1 polymer ?
#
loop_
_entity_poly.entity_id
_entity_poly.type
_entity_poly.pdbx_seq_one_letter_code
_entity_poly.pdbx_strand_id
1 'polypeptide(L)'
;MLRRFSKTATAVMLGLTASNGVQAALFNVDLGPYTPANAGFAAWYQDTHGRVLDLCLSKALSSRAQVTPGAPAYMCSLLPEPGVFDDTLDIVFPGNFPSEAFWFTADAFIQQGGVNLSYGAALEAAFNVEQPVDGDQISFARIRIRVDLTTPGSYTITHPYGVEVVAVTAADIGTNGVGAINLTRDIGIGAPGFYTGALGGDIGPFLRSLNGPYTETNPATGASERFVGDPNLAEAVTGSPFDTNYVRIQGPNGTDLRTELFAVSGKLSTVQLSTPLIVERSTYSRSTDENGAPVQSQDCSSRPRHHPAALTLWTAPPAPSR
;
A
#
# COMPACT_ATOMS: atom_id res chain seq x y z
N MET A 1 19.94 -52.65 -37.24
CA MET A 1 18.89 -52.00 -36.44
C MET A 1 19.53 -51.43 -35.18
N LEU A 2 19.87 -50.15 -35.18
CA LEU A 2 19.79 -49.21 -34.05
C LEU A 2 20.27 -47.84 -34.57
N ARG A 3 19.41 -46.83 -34.41
CA ARG A 3 19.62 -45.42 -34.77
C ARG A 3 20.26 -44.65 -33.61
N ARG A 4 20.61 -43.39 -33.94
CA ARG A 4 20.55 -42.15 -33.13
C ARG A 4 21.90 -41.70 -32.55
N PHE A 5 22.22 -40.41 -32.45
CA PHE A 5 21.90 -39.14 -33.12
C PHE A 5 22.94 -38.15 -32.53
N SER A 6 23.44 -37.23 -33.36
CA SER A 6 24.38 -36.17 -32.99
C SER A 6 23.82 -35.28 -31.86
N LYS A 7 24.66 -34.96 -30.86
CA LYS A 7 24.36 -33.98 -29.81
C LYS A 7 25.06 -32.65 -30.13
N THR A 8 24.37 -31.76 -30.81
CA THR A 8 24.69 -30.33 -30.83
C THR A 8 24.13 -29.69 -29.56
N ALA A 9 25.00 -29.15 -28.72
CA ALA A 9 24.62 -28.38 -27.54
C ALA A 9 24.25 -26.95 -27.97
N THR A 10 22.96 -26.64 -27.92
CA THR A 10 22.43 -25.28 -28.08
C THR A 10 22.59 -24.54 -26.76
N ALA A 11 23.47 -23.54 -26.72
CA ALA A 11 23.57 -22.61 -25.60
C ALA A 11 22.39 -21.63 -25.69
N VAL A 12 21.43 -21.76 -24.77
CA VAL A 12 20.36 -20.78 -24.57
C VAL A 12 20.94 -19.65 -23.73
N MET A 13 21.15 -18.48 -24.33
CA MET A 13 21.49 -17.26 -23.60
C MET A 13 20.19 -16.70 -22.99
N LEU A 14 19.99 -16.90 -21.70
CA LEU A 14 18.87 -16.34 -20.95
C LEU A 14 19.17 -14.86 -20.63
N GLY A 15 18.68 -13.95 -21.47
CA GLY A 15 18.74 -12.52 -21.23
C GLY A 15 17.70 -12.12 -20.17
N LEU A 16 18.11 -12.04 -18.91
CA LEU A 16 17.33 -11.40 -17.84
C LEU A 16 17.51 -9.89 -17.94
N THR A 17 16.66 -9.21 -18.69
CA THR A 17 16.46 -7.76 -18.55
C THR A 17 15.51 -7.52 -17.38
N ALA A 18 16.04 -7.43 -16.16
CA ALA A 18 15.30 -6.87 -15.04
C ALA A 18 15.24 -5.35 -15.21
N SER A 19 14.19 -4.84 -15.85
CA SER A 19 13.86 -3.42 -15.79
C SER A 19 13.37 -3.11 -14.38
N ASN A 20 14.28 -2.68 -13.50
CA ASN A 20 13.94 -2.11 -12.20
C ASN A 20 13.36 -0.70 -12.40
N GLY A 21 12.15 -0.61 -12.95
CA GLY A 21 11.36 0.61 -12.85
C GLY A 21 10.97 0.85 -11.40
N VAL A 22 10.95 2.11 -10.97
CA VAL A 22 10.27 2.49 -9.72
C VAL A 22 8.80 2.13 -9.92
N GLN A 23 8.26 1.26 -9.07
CA GLN A 23 6.87 0.81 -9.13
C GLN A 23 6.26 0.95 -7.73
N ALA A 24 4.99 1.36 -7.66
CA ALA A 24 4.21 1.16 -6.46
C ALA A 24 3.95 -0.35 -6.29
N ALA A 25 4.43 -0.92 -5.21
CA ALA A 25 4.41 -2.36 -5.01
C ALA A 25 4.49 -2.76 -3.53
N LEU A 26 3.70 -3.78 -3.20
CA LEU A 26 3.87 -4.63 -2.04
C LEU A 26 4.97 -5.67 -2.30
N PHE A 27 5.38 -6.38 -1.25
CA PHE A 27 6.42 -7.40 -1.34
C PHE A 27 5.90 -8.81 -1.02
N ASN A 28 5.19 -8.96 0.10
CA ASN A 28 4.75 -10.27 0.56
C ASN A 28 3.43 -10.18 1.34
N VAL A 29 2.77 -11.32 1.53
CA VAL A 29 1.51 -11.46 2.26
C VAL A 29 1.57 -12.72 3.12
N ASP A 30 0.79 -12.74 4.20
CA ASP A 30 0.54 -13.97 4.96
C ASP A 30 -0.05 -15.06 4.04
N LEU A 31 0.65 -16.20 3.96
CA LEU A 31 0.25 -17.37 3.17
C LEU A 31 -0.57 -18.38 3.99
N GLY A 32 -0.89 -18.04 5.24
CA GLY A 32 -1.64 -18.87 6.16
C GLY A 32 -0.78 -19.86 6.97
N PRO A 33 -1.41 -20.78 7.73
CA PRO A 33 -2.86 -21.05 7.75
C PRO A 33 -3.68 -19.88 8.32
N TYR A 34 -4.81 -19.57 7.66
CA TYR A 34 -5.70 -18.50 8.12
C TYR A 34 -6.54 -18.94 9.31
N THR A 35 -6.87 -17.99 10.19
CA THR A 35 -7.57 -18.28 11.45
C THR A 35 -8.88 -17.51 11.56
N PRO A 36 -9.86 -18.00 12.33
CA PRO A 36 -11.11 -17.26 12.58
C PRO A 36 -10.91 -15.90 13.27
N ALA A 37 -9.78 -15.69 13.97
CA ALA A 37 -9.48 -14.42 14.63
C ALA A 37 -9.41 -13.24 13.63
N ASN A 38 -9.01 -13.50 12.40
CA ASN A 38 -8.98 -12.53 11.30
C ASN A 38 -10.04 -12.88 10.23
N ALA A 39 -11.12 -13.56 10.60
CA ALA A 39 -12.18 -13.99 9.67
C ALA A 39 -11.69 -14.77 8.44
N GLY A 40 -10.57 -15.50 8.55
CA GLY A 40 -9.98 -16.22 7.42
C GLY A 40 -9.17 -15.36 6.44
N PHE A 41 -9.01 -14.05 6.69
CA PHE A 41 -8.13 -13.17 5.92
C PHE A 41 -6.64 -13.38 6.24
N ALA A 42 -5.77 -12.95 5.32
CA ALA A 42 -4.33 -12.81 5.57
C ALA A 42 -4.09 -11.95 6.80
N ALA A 43 -3.27 -12.42 7.74
CA ALA A 43 -2.99 -11.65 8.95
C ALA A 43 -2.26 -10.33 8.65
N TRP A 44 -1.38 -10.31 7.64
CA TRP A 44 -0.54 -9.16 7.33
C TRP A 44 -0.17 -9.05 5.85
N TYR A 45 0.24 -7.85 5.46
CA TYR A 45 0.97 -7.56 4.22
C TYR A 45 2.28 -6.83 4.51
N GLN A 46 3.31 -7.13 3.73
CA GLN A 46 4.62 -6.49 3.79
C GLN A 46 4.86 -5.66 2.54
N ASP A 47 5.36 -4.44 2.71
CA ASP A 47 5.78 -3.57 1.61
C ASP A 47 7.24 -3.80 1.18
N THR A 48 7.62 -3.18 0.06
CA THR A 48 8.97 -3.28 -0.50
C THR A 48 10.07 -2.61 0.33
N HIS A 49 9.71 -1.82 1.36
CA HIS A 49 10.63 -1.29 2.38
C HIS A 49 10.69 -2.16 3.64
N GLY A 50 10.03 -3.32 3.62
CA GLY A 50 10.02 -4.30 4.70
C GLY A 50 9.05 -3.98 5.84
N ARG A 51 8.20 -2.96 5.71
CA ARG A 51 7.18 -2.65 6.71
C ARG A 51 6.03 -3.63 6.58
N VAL A 52 5.59 -4.17 7.71
CA VAL A 52 4.52 -5.14 7.79
C VAL A 52 3.33 -4.51 8.51
N LEU A 53 2.15 -4.58 7.90
CA LEU A 53 0.90 -4.12 8.50
C LEU A 53 -0.06 -5.29 8.71
N ASP A 54 -0.63 -5.38 9.91
CA ASP A 54 -1.67 -6.36 10.25
C ASP A 54 -3.03 -5.91 9.72
N LEU A 55 -3.95 -6.85 9.49
CA LEU A 55 -5.37 -6.52 9.28
C LEU A 55 -5.87 -5.75 10.51
N CYS A 56 -6.27 -4.50 10.30
CA CYS A 56 -6.52 -3.57 11.41
C CYS A 56 -7.90 -3.84 12.02
N LEU A 57 -7.94 -4.75 13.00
CA LEU A 57 -9.13 -5.07 13.81
C LEU A 57 -9.05 -4.51 15.24
N SER A 58 -8.22 -3.50 15.46
CA SER A 58 -8.04 -2.90 16.78
C SER A 58 -9.11 -1.86 17.10
N LYS A 59 -9.59 -1.88 18.34
CA LYS A 59 -10.46 -0.83 18.92
C LYS A 59 -9.67 0.25 19.66
N ALA A 60 -8.35 0.30 19.49
CA ALA A 60 -7.53 1.38 20.05
C ALA A 60 -8.05 2.74 19.54
N LEU A 61 -8.17 3.71 20.44
CA LEU A 61 -8.63 5.05 20.13
C LEU A 61 -7.44 5.99 20.03
N SER A 62 -7.52 6.96 19.12
CA SER A 62 -6.59 8.06 19.05
C SER A 62 -6.62 8.87 20.35
N SER A 63 -5.49 9.03 21.00
CA SER A 63 -5.33 9.95 22.13
C SER A 63 -5.30 11.42 21.71
N ARG A 64 -5.30 11.70 20.40
CA ARG A 64 -5.09 13.03 19.80
C ARG A 64 -6.36 13.62 19.20
N ALA A 65 -7.31 12.77 18.79
CA ALA A 65 -8.58 13.19 18.25
C ALA A 65 -9.69 13.20 19.30
N GLN A 66 -10.64 14.13 19.15
CA GLN A 66 -11.80 14.17 20.02
C GLN A 66 -12.75 13.04 19.66
N VAL A 67 -13.17 12.28 20.67
CA VAL A 67 -14.24 11.28 20.51
C VAL A 67 -15.56 12.03 20.31
N THR A 68 -16.25 11.75 19.20
CA THR A 68 -17.59 12.27 18.94
C THR A 68 -18.62 11.21 19.33
N PRO A 69 -19.75 11.56 19.99
CA PRO A 69 -20.80 10.58 20.28
C PRO A 69 -21.27 9.86 19.00
N GLY A 70 -21.21 8.53 18.98
CA GLY A 70 -21.57 7.71 17.83
C GLY A 70 -20.52 7.62 16.72
N ALA A 71 -19.34 8.23 16.90
CA ALA A 71 -18.20 8.08 15.98
C ALA A 71 -16.90 8.03 16.81
N PRO A 72 -16.53 6.84 17.32
CA PRO A 72 -15.29 6.68 18.06
C PRO A 72 -14.08 6.99 17.17
N ALA A 73 -13.07 7.63 17.76
CA ALA A 73 -11.84 7.98 17.08
C ALA A 73 -10.89 6.77 16.96
N TYR A 74 -11.36 5.67 16.34
CA TYR A 74 -10.57 4.45 16.20
C TYR A 74 -9.29 4.69 15.38
N MET A 75 -8.22 3.96 15.71
CA MET A 75 -6.98 3.94 14.92
C MET A 75 -7.10 3.04 13.68
N CYS A 76 -8.08 2.14 13.67
CA CYS A 76 -8.48 1.32 12.53
C CYS A 76 -9.79 1.83 11.92
N SER A 77 -9.97 1.68 10.61
CA SER A 77 -11.24 1.98 9.93
C SER A 77 -12.29 0.90 10.21
N LEU A 78 -12.92 0.97 11.38
CA LEU A 78 -14.01 0.08 11.81
C LEU A 78 -15.35 0.81 11.67
N LEU A 79 -15.99 0.67 10.51
CA LEU A 79 -17.25 1.37 10.20
C LEU A 79 -18.46 0.57 10.69
N PRO A 80 -19.26 1.08 11.63
CA PRO A 80 -20.47 0.41 12.07
C PRO A 80 -21.48 0.27 10.93
N GLU A 81 -22.13 -0.89 10.84
CA GLU A 81 -23.14 -1.19 9.83
C GLU A 81 -24.35 -1.85 10.51
N PRO A 82 -25.52 -1.18 10.57
CA PRO A 82 -26.70 -1.70 11.26
C PRO A 82 -27.10 -3.10 10.77
N GLY A 83 -27.11 -4.06 11.69
CA GLY A 83 -27.46 -5.46 11.41
C GLY A 83 -26.29 -6.32 10.91
N VAL A 84 -25.10 -5.75 10.70
CA VAL A 84 -23.90 -6.46 10.24
C VAL A 84 -22.77 -6.33 11.27
N PHE A 85 -22.41 -5.10 11.64
CA PHE A 85 -21.33 -4.81 12.57
C PHE A 85 -21.70 -3.70 13.56
N ASP A 86 -21.76 -4.07 14.83
CA ASP A 86 -21.88 -3.19 15.98
C ASP A 86 -20.51 -3.04 16.65
N ASP A 87 -19.93 -1.85 16.54
CA ASP A 87 -18.61 -1.54 17.07
C ASP A 87 -18.57 -1.48 18.60
N THR A 88 -19.71 -1.55 19.28
CA THR A 88 -19.79 -1.67 20.74
C THR A 88 -19.63 -3.11 21.24
N LEU A 89 -19.77 -4.11 20.35
CA LEU A 89 -19.64 -5.54 20.65
C LEU A 89 -18.29 -6.09 20.19
N ASP A 90 -17.83 -7.22 20.75
CA ASP A 90 -16.56 -7.84 20.34
C ASP A 90 -16.55 -8.18 18.85
N ILE A 91 -15.38 -8.01 18.21
CA ILE A 91 -15.18 -8.41 16.80
C ILE A 91 -15.01 -9.94 16.78
N VAL A 92 -16.01 -10.65 16.24
CA VAL A 92 -16.05 -12.11 16.21
C VAL A 92 -16.63 -12.58 14.89
N PHE A 93 -15.93 -13.47 14.18
CA PHE A 93 -16.40 -14.08 12.94
C PHE A 93 -16.88 -15.53 13.19
N PRO A 94 -18.02 -15.98 12.60
CA PRO A 94 -18.91 -15.31 11.63
C PRO A 94 -20.06 -14.51 12.27
N GLY A 95 -19.84 -13.91 13.45
CA GLY A 95 -20.84 -13.10 14.16
C GLY A 95 -20.70 -11.61 13.84
N ASN A 96 -20.39 -10.83 14.87
CA ASN A 96 -20.17 -9.38 14.75
C ASN A 96 -18.81 -9.07 14.10
N PHE A 97 -18.77 -8.95 12.77
CA PHE A 97 -17.55 -8.64 12.01
C PHE A 97 -17.86 -7.61 10.91
N PRO A 98 -16.99 -6.62 10.66
CA PRO A 98 -17.26 -5.63 9.62
C PRO A 98 -17.24 -6.25 8.22
N SER A 99 -18.15 -5.80 7.34
CA SER A 99 -18.20 -6.21 5.92
C SER A 99 -16.94 -5.80 5.15
N GLU A 100 -16.24 -4.77 5.62
CA GLU A 100 -14.94 -4.32 5.12
C GLU A 100 -13.96 -4.09 6.29
N ALA A 101 -12.71 -4.48 6.10
CA ALA A 101 -11.61 -4.16 7.00
C ALA A 101 -10.36 -3.82 6.19
N PHE A 102 -9.34 -3.21 6.82
CA PHE A 102 -8.22 -2.65 6.08
C PHE A 102 -6.88 -3.01 6.72
N TRP A 103 -5.90 -3.39 5.89
CA TRP A 103 -4.50 -3.43 6.30
C TRP A 103 -3.88 -2.03 6.25
N PHE A 104 -4.34 -1.20 5.31
CA PHE A 104 -3.83 0.15 5.08
C PHE A 104 -4.91 1.03 4.47
N THR A 105 -5.01 2.29 4.92
CA THR A 105 -5.72 3.36 4.21
C THR A 105 -4.90 4.64 4.19
N ALA A 106 -5.04 5.43 3.13
CA ALA A 106 -4.56 6.80 3.04
C ALA A 106 -5.54 7.63 2.21
N ASP A 107 -6.20 8.57 2.88
CA ASP A 107 -7.23 9.42 2.30
C ASP A 107 -6.77 10.87 2.27
N ALA A 108 -7.03 11.57 1.16
CA ALA A 108 -6.72 12.99 1.01
C ALA A 108 -7.85 13.74 0.30
N PHE A 109 -7.98 15.03 0.62
CA PHE A 109 -9.04 15.87 0.11
C PHE A 109 -8.51 17.21 -0.39
N ILE A 110 -9.08 17.72 -1.49
CA ILE A 110 -8.89 19.09 -1.96
C ILE A 110 -10.28 19.68 -2.17
N GLN A 111 -10.63 20.69 -1.38
CA GLN A 111 -11.88 21.42 -1.53
C GLN A 111 -11.58 22.92 -1.70
N GLN A 112 -11.30 23.32 -2.95
CA GLN A 112 -10.85 24.67 -3.28
C GLN A 112 -11.17 25.01 -4.73
N GLY A 113 -11.46 26.27 -5.04
CA GLY A 113 -11.55 26.76 -6.42
C GLY A 113 -12.65 26.11 -7.25
N GLY A 114 -13.73 25.62 -6.63
CA GLY A 114 -14.79 24.88 -7.32
C GLY A 114 -14.46 23.42 -7.63
N VAL A 115 -13.32 22.92 -7.14
CA VAL A 115 -12.94 21.50 -7.18
C VAL A 115 -13.21 20.89 -5.82
N ASN A 116 -13.87 19.73 -5.83
CA ASN A 116 -14.00 18.86 -4.66
C ASN A 116 -13.43 17.49 -5.04
N LEU A 117 -12.18 17.22 -4.64
CA LEU A 117 -11.47 15.98 -4.90
C LEU A 117 -11.38 15.18 -3.62
N SER A 118 -11.77 13.91 -3.70
CA SER A 118 -11.43 12.87 -2.72
C SER A 118 -10.52 11.83 -3.36
N TYR A 119 -9.43 11.54 -2.69
CA TYR A 119 -8.47 10.49 -3.02
C TYR A 119 -8.49 9.44 -1.91
N GLY A 120 -8.58 8.17 -2.26
CA GLY A 120 -8.44 7.06 -1.33
C GLY A 120 -7.49 6.01 -1.90
N ALA A 121 -6.50 5.62 -1.11
CA ALA A 121 -5.65 4.47 -1.34
C ALA A 121 -5.85 3.46 -0.23
N ALA A 122 -6.12 2.21 -0.57
CA ALA A 122 -6.40 1.19 0.44
C ALA A 122 -5.84 -0.19 0.07
N LEU A 123 -5.53 -0.97 1.10
CA LEU A 123 -5.37 -2.41 1.01
C LEU A 123 -6.47 -3.03 1.86
N GLU A 124 -7.43 -3.65 1.19
CA GLU A 124 -8.78 -3.86 1.70
C GLU A 124 -9.13 -5.34 1.74
N ALA A 125 -9.71 -5.76 2.87
CA ALA A 125 -10.35 -7.04 3.10
C ALA A 125 -11.85 -6.83 2.97
N ALA A 126 -12.50 -7.61 2.12
CA ALA A 126 -13.95 -7.56 1.93
C ALA A 126 -14.50 -8.96 1.67
N PHE A 127 -15.81 -9.06 1.53
CA PHE A 127 -16.49 -10.28 1.13
C PHE A 127 -17.10 -10.10 -0.27
N ASN A 128 -17.16 -11.18 -1.07
CA ASN A 128 -17.78 -11.14 -2.41
C ASN A 128 -19.28 -10.82 -2.36
N VAL A 129 -19.92 -11.12 -1.24
CA VAL A 129 -21.29 -10.71 -0.91
C VAL A 129 -21.23 -9.67 0.20
N GLU A 130 -22.23 -8.79 0.30
CA GLU A 130 -22.23 -7.70 1.30
C GLU A 130 -22.13 -8.20 2.75
N GLN A 131 -22.58 -9.42 3.02
CA GLN A 131 -22.55 -10.00 4.36
C GLN A 131 -21.25 -10.76 4.63
N PRO A 132 -20.64 -10.62 5.82
CA PRO A 132 -19.50 -11.44 6.23
C PRO A 132 -19.85 -12.93 6.24
N VAL A 133 -19.36 -13.67 5.25
CA VAL A 133 -19.61 -15.11 5.08
C VAL A 133 -18.29 -15.83 4.86
N ASP A 134 -18.13 -16.98 5.53
CA ASP A 134 -16.93 -17.78 5.38
C ASP A 134 -16.86 -18.39 3.97
N GLY A 135 -15.70 -18.29 3.34
CA GLY A 135 -15.50 -18.70 1.95
C GLY A 135 -15.76 -17.60 0.93
N ASP A 136 -16.11 -16.37 1.34
CA ASP A 136 -16.28 -15.21 0.45
C ASP A 136 -15.19 -14.15 0.58
N GLN A 137 -14.15 -14.40 1.40
CA GLN A 137 -13.08 -13.46 1.69
C GLN A 137 -12.26 -13.11 0.44
N ILE A 138 -12.21 -11.83 0.10
CA ILE A 138 -11.36 -11.26 -0.95
C ILE A 138 -10.46 -10.17 -0.41
N SER A 139 -9.34 -9.94 -1.09
CA SER A 139 -8.48 -8.80 -0.81
C SER A 139 -8.03 -8.11 -2.09
N PHE A 140 -7.87 -6.81 -2.05
CA PHE A 140 -7.39 -6.04 -3.19
C PHE A 140 -6.73 -4.73 -2.76
N ALA A 141 -5.88 -4.23 -3.65
CA ALA A 141 -5.31 -2.90 -3.58
C ALA A 141 -6.21 -1.95 -4.37
N ARG A 142 -6.67 -0.87 -3.73
CA ARG A 142 -7.60 0.11 -4.29
C ARG A 142 -6.95 1.47 -4.44
N ILE A 143 -7.14 2.08 -5.60
CA ILE A 143 -7.03 3.53 -5.81
C ILE A 143 -8.40 4.04 -6.24
N ARG A 144 -8.92 5.03 -5.51
CA ARG A 144 -10.19 5.68 -5.81
C ARG A 144 -10.00 7.18 -5.86
N ILE A 145 -10.49 7.80 -6.93
CA ILE A 145 -10.45 9.25 -7.13
C ILE A 145 -11.82 9.72 -7.58
N ARG A 146 -12.46 10.57 -6.79
CA ARG A 146 -13.70 11.24 -7.16
C ARG A 146 -13.48 12.73 -7.16
N VAL A 147 -13.88 13.38 -8.25
CA VAL A 147 -13.72 14.82 -8.41
C VAL A 147 -15.01 15.43 -8.94
N ASP A 148 -15.50 16.44 -8.23
CA ASP A 148 -16.54 17.32 -8.74
C ASP A 148 -15.89 18.46 -9.54
N LEU A 149 -16.34 18.68 -10.77
CA LEU A 149 -15.78 19.66 -11.71
C LEU A 149 -16.87 20.39 -12.48
N THR A 150 -16.61 21.64 -12.87
CA THR A 150 -17.56 22.46 -13.65
C THR A 150 -17.06 22.82 -15.05
N THR A 151 -15.82 22.49 -15.38
CA THR A 151 -15.18 22.85 -16.65
C THR A 151 -14.71 21.60 -17.40
N PRO A 152 -15.17 21.36 -18.65
CA PRO A 152 -14.64 20.29 -19.49
C PRO A 152 -13.16 20.50 -19.83
N GLY A 153 -12.43 19.41 -20.03
CA GLY A 153 -11.05 19.44 -20.51
C GLY A 153 -10.21 18.28 -19.97
N SER A 154 -8.89 18.35 -20.16
CA SER A 154 -7.97 17.34 -19.67
C SER A 154 -7.48 17.70 -18.27
N TYR A 155 -7.62 16.75 -17.34
CA TYR A 155 -7.12 16.85 -15.99
C TYR A 155 -6.01 15.84 -15.75
N THR A 156 -4.95 16.26 -15.08
CA THR A 156 -3.86 15.40 -14.62
C THR A 156 -3.88 15.36 -13.10
N ILE A 157 -4.04 14.17 -12.54
CA ILE A 157 -4.08 13.94 -11.10
C ILE A 157 -2.83 13.16 -10.72
N THR A 158 -1.89 13.82 -10.05
CA THR A 158 -0.71 13.18 -9.47
C THR A 158 -1.02 12.79 -8.03
N HIS A 159 -0.74 11.56 -7.65
CA HIS A 159 -0.95 11.05 -6.30
C HIS A 159 0.25 10.20 -5.86
N PRO A 160 0.30 9.71 -4.61
CA PRO A 160 1.47 9.03 -4.08
C PRO A 160 1.92 7.77 -4.81
N TYR A 161 1.04 7.15 -5.59
CA TYR A 161 1.28 5.89 -6.27
C TYR A 161 1.15 5.96 -7.79
N GLY A 162 1.05 7.16 -8.37
CA GLY A 162 0.91 7.28 -9.82
C GLY A 162 0.38 8.63 -10.30
N VAL A 163 0.05 8.64 -11.59
CA VAL A 163 -0.53 9.79 -12.29
C VAL A 163 -1.68 9.30 -13.14
N GLU A 164 -2.84 9.92 -12.99
CA GLU A 164 -4.03 9.68 -13.79
C GLU A 164 -4.27 10.87 -14.73
N VAL A 165 -4.46 10.61 -16.02
CA VAL A 165 -4.82 11.65 -16.99
C VAL A 165 -6.21 11.35 -17.51
N VAL A 166 -7.16 12.24 -17.24
CA VAL A 166 -8.58 12.04 -17.53
C VAL A 166 -9.07 13.15 -18.46
N ALA A 167 -9.74 12.78 -19.54
CA ALA A 167 -10.47 13.72 -20.38
C ALA A 167 -11.92 13.80 -19.88
N VAL A 168 -12.33 15.00 -19.45
CA VAL A 168 -13.67 15.27 -18.91
C VAL A 168 -14.46 16.05 -19.96
N THR A 169 -15.63 15.53 -20.31
CA THR A 169 -16.57 16.16 -21.25
C THR A 169 -17.66 16.93 -20.52
N ALA A 170 -18.44 17.73 -21.25
CA ALA A 170 -19.62 18.37 -20.68
C ALA A 170 -20.69 17.36 -20.20
N ALA A 171 -20.71 16.16 -20.78
CA ALA A 171 -21.62 15.09 -20.36
C ALA A 171 -21.22 14.51 -19.00
N ASP A 172 -19.91 14.33 -18.77
CA ASP A 172 -19.39 13.81 -17.49
C ASP A 172 -19.70 14.77 -16.32
N ILE A 173 -19.67 16.08 -16.58
CA ILE A 173 -20.01 17.13 -15.61
C ILE A 173 -21.51 17.10 -15.26
N GLY A 174 -22.37 16.78 -16.22
CA GLY A 174 -23.81 16.79 -16.03
C GLY A 174 -24.34 18.16 -15.56
N THR A 175 -25.36 18.16 -14.70
CA THR A 175 -26.06 19.38 -14.28
C THR A 175 -25.37 20.10 -13.12
N ASN A 176 -24.65 19.37 -12.26
CA ASN A 176 -24.12 19.89 -11.00
C ASN A 176 -22.60 19.65 -10.82
N GLY A 177 -21.93 19.03 -11.79
CA GLY A 177 -20.50 18.73 -11.74
C GLY A 177 -20.11 17.57 -10.83
N VAL A 178 -21.07 16.95 -10.12
CA VAL A 178 -20.78 15.94 -9.10
C VAL A 178 -20.33 14.65 -9.75
N GLY A 179 -19.18 14.13 -9.31
CA GLY A 179 -18.62 12.88 -9.84
C GLY A 179 -18.14 12.96 -11.29
N ALA A 180 -17.82 14.16 -11.78
CA ALA A 180 -17.29 14.38 -13.13
C ALA A 180 -16.03 13.54 -13.44
N ILE A 181 -15.26 13.21 -12.40
CA ILE A 181 -14.30 12.11 -12.42
C ILE A 181 -14.73 11.11 -11.35
N ASN A 182 -14.86 9.84 -11.72
CA ASN A 182 -15.16 8.74 -10.80
C ASN A 182 -14.31 7.52 -11.19
N LEU A 183 -13.04 7.54 -10.77
CA LEU A 183 -12.07 6.48 -11.04
C LEU A 183 -12.01 5.54 -9.84
N THR A 184 -12.16 4.24 -10.10
CA THR A 184 -11.87 3.18 -9.14
C THR A 184 -11.02 2.13 -9.83
N ARG A 185 -9.87 1.80 -9.24
CA ARG A 185 -8.98 0.73 -9.70
C ARG A 185 -8.75 -0.21 -8.53
N ASP A 186 -9.37 -1.38 -8.61
CA ASP A 186 -9.21 -2.48 -7.65
C ASP A 186 -8.37 -3.58 -8.31
N ILE A 187 -7.21 -3.88 -7.75
CA ILE A 187 -6.26 -4.87 -8.27
C ILE A 187 -6.08 -5.99 -7.25
N GLY A 188 -6.19 -7.22 -7.72
CA GLY A 188 -5.91 -8.40 -6.92
C GLY A 188 -7.12 -9.19 -6.46
N ILE A 189 -8.33 -8.77 -6.84
CA ILE A 189 -9.56 -9.55 -6.63
C ILE A 189 -9.39 -10.90 -7.33
N GLY A 190 -9.28 -11.96 -6.52
CA GLY A 190 -9.12 -13.34 -6.97
C GLY A 190 -10.26 -14.22 -6.48
N ALA A 191 -10.08 -15.54 -6.60
CA ALA A 191 -10.95 -16.49 -5.91
C ALA A 191 -10.88 -16.27 -4.39
N PRO A 192 -11.96 -16.55 -3.64
CA PRO A 192 -11.93 -16.39 -2.19
C PRO A 192 -10.75 -17.10 -1.52
N GLY A 193 -10.15 -16.45 -0.52
CA GLY A 193 -8.97 -16.96 0.19
C GLY A 193 -7.62 -16.81 -0.53
N PHE A 194 -7.59 -16.25 -1.76
CA PHE A 194 -6.35 -15.99 -2.49
C PHE A 194 -5.90 -14.53 -2.32
N TYR A 195 -4.99 -14.28 -1.37
CA TYR A 195 -4.54 -12.93 -1.02
C TYR A 195 -3.30 -12.43 -1.78
N THR A 196 -2.60 -13.30 -2.52
CA THR A 196 -1.42 -12.89 -3.31
C THR A 196 -1.76 -11.95 -4.47
N GLY A 197 -3.04 -11.89 -4.90
CA GLY A 197 -3.47 -11.03 -5.99
C GLY A 197 -3.21 -9.55 -5.72
N ALA A 198 -3.39 -9.09 -4.47
CA ALA A 198 -3.19 -7.69 -4.10
C ALA A 198 -1.72 -7.25 -4.20
N LEU A 199 -0.76 -8.19 -4.23
CA LEU A 199 0.66 -7.89 -4.47
C LEU A 199 0.93 -7.31 -5.86
N GLY A 200 0.03 -7.55 -6.83
CA GLY A 200 0.11 -6.97 -8.17
C GLY A 200 -0.45 -5.55 -8.27
N GLY A 201 -0.96 -4.97 -7.18
CA GLY A 201 -1.58 -3.65 -7.19
C GLY A 201 -0.61 -2.49 -7.00
N ASP A 202 -1.11 -1.29 -7.28
CA ASP A 202 -0.33 -0.05 -7.22
C ASP A 202 -0.33 0.58 -5.82
N ILE A 203 -0.22 -0.25 -4.78
CA ILE A 203 -0.10 0.18 -3.38
C ILE A 203 1.23 -0.29 -2.84
N GLY A 204 1.93 0.58 -2.12
CA GLY A 204 3.22 0.27 -1.52
C GLY A 204 4.37 1.05 -2.18
N PRO A 205 5.43 1.40 -1.44
CA PRO A 205 5.56 1.30 0.01
C PRO A 205 4.46 2.04 0.77
N PHE A 206 4.08 1.55 1.95
CA PHE A 206 2.97 2.15 2.69
C PHE A 206 3.32 3.59 3.08
N LEU A 207 2.41 4.53 2.80
CA LEU A 207 2.51 5.87 3.35
C LEU A 207 2.45 5.81 4.87
N ARG A 208 3.15 6.75 5.51
CA ARG A 208 3.12 6.94 6.95
C ARG A 208 3.09 8.42 7.28
N SER A 209 2.46 8.76 8.39
CA SER A 209 2.53 10.12 8.93
C SER A 209 3.99 10.47 9.24
N LEU A 210 4.37 11.73 8.99
CA LEU A 210 5.67 12.28 9.42
C LEU A 210 5.78 12.39 10.94
N ASN A 211 4.65 12.46 11.64
CA ASN A 211 4.57 12.59 13.09
C ASN A 211 4.48 11.21 13.79
N GLY A 212 4.12 10.17 13.04
CA GLY A 212 4.05 8.79 13.51
C GLY A 212 5.40 8.06 13.54
N PRO A 213 5.41 6.77 13.91
CA PRO A 213 4.25 5.96 14.25
C PRO A 213 3.64 6.32 15.61
N TYR A 214 2.32 6.18 15.72
CA TYR A 214 1.60 6.39 16.97
C TYR A 214 1.50 5.12 17.78
N THR A 215 1.38 5.26 19.10
CA THR A 215 1.18 4.13 20.02
C THR A 215 -0.09 4.37 20.81
N GLU A 216 -1.00 3.40 20.80
CA GLU A 216 -2.27 3.45 21.54
C GLU A 216 -2.52 2.15 22.28
N THR A 217 -3.37 2.21 23.29
CA THR A 217 -3.78 1.02 24.05
C THR A 217 -5.10 0.50 23.48
N ASN A 218 -5.12 -0.78 23.09
CA ASN A 218 -6.35 -1.45 22.72
C ASN A 218 -7.18 -1.71 23.99
N PRO A 219 -8.38 -1.12 24.13
CA PRO A 219 -9.18 -1.24 25.35
C PRO A 219 -9.69 -2.67 25.59
N ALA A 220 -9.83 -3.49 24.54
CA ALA A 220 -10.33 -4.86 24.67
C ALA A 220 -9.25 -5.83 25.18
N THR A 221 -7.99 -5.62 24.81
CA THR A 221 -6.89 -6.55 25.14
C THR A 221 -5.88 -5.98 26.15
N GLY A 222 -5.89 -4.68 26.38
CA GLY A 222 -4.86 -3.96 27.15
C GLY A 222 -3.50 -3.88 26.43
N ALA A 223 -3.39 -4.36 25.20
CA ALA A 223 -2.15 -4.36 24.44
C ALA A 223 -1.77 -2.94 23.99
N SER A 224 -0.48 -2.61 24.09
CA SER A 224 0.09 -1.43 23.46
C SER A 224 0.38 -1.73 21.99
N GLU A 225 -0.29 -1.04 21.09
CA GLU A 225 -0.25 -1.27 19.64
C GLU A 225 0.28 -0.03 18.92
N ARG A 226 0.92 -0.24 17.77
CA ARG A 226 1.54 0.85 17.00
C ARG A 226 0.90 1.01 15.63
N PHE A 227 0.83 2.23 15.14
CA PHE A 227 0.15 2.57 13.88
C PHE A 227 1.02 3.48 13.01
N VAL A 228 0.97 3.31 11.68
CA VAL A 228 1.75 4.14 10.74
C VAL A 228 1.24 5.57 10.61
N GLY A 229 0.01 5.81 11.03
CA GLY A 229 -0.67 7.10 11.03
C GLY A 229 -1.87 7.08 11.97
N ASP A 230 -2.60 8.18 12.00
CA ASP A 230 -3.85 8.32 12.73
C ASP A 230 -4.93 8.76 11.72
N PRO A 231 -5.96 7.93 11.43
CA PRO A 231 -6.98 8.28 10.45
C PRO A 231 -7.87 9.44 10.90
N ASN A 232 -7.75 9.88 12.15
CA ASN A 232 -8.53 10.99 12.70
C ASN A 232 -7.82 12.34 12.55
N LEU A 233 -6.61 12.36 11.98
CA LEU A 233 -5.80 13.57 11.77
C LEU A 233 -5.46 13.72 10.29
N ALA A 234 -5.47 14.96 9.79
CA ALA A 234 -4.95 15.30 8.47
C ALA A 234 -3.50 15.78 8.60
N GLU A 235 -2.54 14.93 8.21
CA GLU A 235 -1.12 15.16 8.44
C GLU A 235 -0.28 14.95 7.18
N ALA A 236 0.89 15.60 7.14
CA ALA A 236 1.88 15.36 6.10
C ALA A 236 2.43 13.93 6.18
N VAL A 237 2.67 13.32 5.02
CA VAL A 237 3.11 11.92 4.90
C VAL A 237 4.46 11.77 4.21
N THR A 238 5.04 10.58 4.35
CA THR A 238 6.17 10.10 3.55
C THR A 238 5.94 8.64 3.14
N GLY A 239 6.73 8.15 2.18
CA GLY A 239 6.74 6.75 1.78
C GLY A 239 6.36 6.51 0.32
N SER A 240 5.94 7.55 -0.42
CA SER A 240 5.68 7.44 -1.85
C SER A 240 6.92 6.90 -2.59
N PRO A 241 6.76 5.89 -3.47
CA PRO A 241 7.86 5.41 -4.31
C PRO A 241 8.31 6.44 -5.35
N PHE A 242 7.47 7.42 -5.68
CA PHE A 242 7.71 8.41 -6.73
C PHE A 242 8.08 9.80 -6.20
N ASP A 243 8.33 9.92 -4.90
CA ASP A 243 8.52 11.20 -4.19
C ASP A 243 7.32 12.15 -4.32
N THR A 244 6.13 11.60 -4.57
CA THR A 244 4.86 12.33 -4.68
C THR A 244 4.06 12.20 -3.39
N ASN A 245 4.59 12.67 -2.26
CA ASN A 245 3.90 12.63 -0.96
C ASN A 245 2.74 13.65 -0.85
N TYR A 246 1.92 13.75 -1.89
CA TYR A 246 0.86 14.71 -2.09
C TYR A 246 -0.17 14.21 -3.10
N VAL A 247 -1.35 14.81 -3.10
CA VAL A 247 -2.30 14.75 -4.21
C VAL A 247 -2.34 16.11 -4.89
N ARG A 248 -2.27 16.14 -6.21
CA ARG A 248 -2.33 17.37 -7.02
C ARG A 248 -3.23 17.15 -8.22
N ILE A 249 -4.13 18.08 -8.47
CA ILE A 249 -4.95 18.14 -9.68
C ILE A 249 -4.57 19.36 -10.50
N GLN A 250 -4.23 19.12 -11.77
CA GLN A 250 -3.97 20.14 -12.77
C GLN A 250 -5.03 20.04 -13.87
N GLY A 251 -5.47 21.16 -14.42
CA GLY A 251 -6.52 21.16 -15.42
C GLY A 251 -6.68 22.48 -16.18
N PRO A 252 -7.78 22.63 -16.93
CA PRO A 252 -8.09 23.84 -17.69
C PRO A 252 -8.11 25.10 -16.82
N ASN A 253 -8.02 26.26 -17.48
CA ASN A 253 -8.07 27.59 -16.86
C ASN A 253 -7.00 27.84 -15.78
N GLY A 254 -5.88 27.10 -15.83
CA GLY A 254 -4.81 27.21 -14.84
C GLY A 254 -5.14 26.55 -13.49
N THR A 255 -6.09 25.63 -13.46
CA THR A 255 -6.35 24.81 -12.26
C THR A 255 -5.07 24.09 -11.87
N ASP A 256 -4.59 24.33 -10.66
CA ASP A 256 -3.40 23.71 -10.08
C ASP A 256 -3.56 23.72 -8.55
N LEU A 257 -4.15 22.66 -8.02
CA LEU A 257 -4.45 22.53 -6.60
C LEU A 257 -3.72 21.32 -6.04
N ARG A 258 -3.21 21.43 -4.81
CA ARG A 258 -2.42 20.39 -4.16
C ARG A 258 -2.73 20.33 -2.67
N THR A 259 -2.74 19.11 -2.12
CA THR A 259 -2.68 18.85 -0.69
C THR A 259 -1.53 17.89 -0.39
N GLU A 260 -0.84 18.13 0.71
CA GLU A 260 0.16 17.21 1.28
C GLU A 260 -0.39 16.45 2.50
N LEU A 261 -1.63 16.74 2.89
CA LEU A 261 -2.26 16.21 4.10
C LEU A 261 -3.09 14.96 3.78
N PHE A 262 -2.90 13.92 4.59
CA PHE A 262 -3.61 12.66 4.50
C PHE A 262 -4.10 12.22 5.89
N ALA A 263 -5.22 11.52 5.92
CA ALA A 263 -5.62 10.65 7.02
C ALA A 263 -5.11 9.24 6.70
N VAL A 264 -4.29 8.66 7.57
CA VAL A 264 -3.62 7.37 7.30
C VAL A 264 -3.93 6.37 8.41
N SER A 265 -4.42 5.18 8.05
CA SER A 265 -4.57 4.04 8.96
C SER A 265 -3.65 2.88 8.57
N GLY A 266 -3.24 2.12 9.57
CA GLY A 266 -2.51 0.86 9.40
C GLY A 266 -1.80 0.45 10.69
N LYS A 267 -2.10 -0.74 11.19
CA LYS A 267 -1.50 -1.29 12.41
C LYS A 267 -0.17 -1.95 12.06
N LEU A 268 0.92 -1.51 12.69
CA LEU A 268 2.23 -2.14 12.55
C LEU A 268 2.21 -3.55 13.15
N SER A 269 2.61 -4.53 12.34
CA SER A 269 2.67 -5.92 12.79
C SER A 269 3.75 -6.14 13.83
N THR A 270 3.49 -7.06 14.75
CA THR A 270 4.51 -7.61 15.65
C THR A 270 5.31 -8.75 15.01
N VAL A 271 4.87 -9.25 13.85
CA VAL A 271 5.60 -10.28 13.09
C VAL A 271 6.89 -9.67 12.57
N GLN A 272 8.03 -10.30 12.91
CA GLN A 272 9.33 -9.91 12.40
C GLN A 272 9.62 -10.67 11.11
N LEU A 273 9.55 -9.96 9.98
CA LEU A 273 9.96 -10.46 8.68
C LEU A 273 11.28 -9.82 8.26
N SER A 274 12.07 -10.55 7.46
CA SER A 274 13.29 -9.98 6.89
C SER A 274 12.92 -8.83 5.94
N THR A 275 13.67 -7.73 6.01
CA THR A 275 13.56 -6.66 5.01
C THR A 275 13.95 -7.22 3.65
N PRO A 276 13.19 -6.93 2.57
CA PRO A 276 13.57 -7.33 1.23
C PRO A 276 14.98 -6.85 0.89
N LEU A 277 15.87 -7.79 0.59
CA LEU A 277 17.23 -7.50 0.17
C LEU A 277 17.30 -7.53 -1.35
N ILE A 278 18.01 -6.56 -1.94
CA ILE A 278 18.47 -6.66 -3.32
C ILE A 278 19.82 -7.37 -3.29
N VAL A 279 19.96 -8.47 -4.02
CA VAL A 279 21.26 -9.10 -4.28
C VAL A 279 22.01 -8.23 -5.27
N GLU A 280 23.09 -7.58 -4.83
CA GLU A 280 23.92 -6.73 -5.68
C GLU A 280 24.90 -7.56 -6.52
N ARG A 281 25.41 -8.65 -5.94
CA ARG A 281 26.35 -9.54 -6.60
C ARG A 281 26.26 -10.93 -5.99
N SER A 282 26.14 -11.95 -6.83
CA SER A 282 26.44 -13.32 -6.47
C SER A 282 27.77 -13.72 -7.12
N THR A 283 28.74 -14.13 -6.29
CA THR A 283 30.03 -14.65 -6.76
C THR A 283 30.04 -16.14 -6.50
N TYR A 284 30.22 -16.92 -7.56
CA TYR A 284 30.37 -18.36 -7.48
C TYR A 284 31.85 -18.71 -7.59
N SER A 285 32.34 -19.49 -6.64
CA SER A 285 33.69 -20.05 -6.71
C SER A 285 33.64 -21.56 -6.55
N ARG A 286 34.52 -22.23 -7.29
CA ARG A 286 34.72 -23.67 -7.20
C ARG A 286 36.20 -23.92 -6.93
N SER A 287 36.48 -24.63 -5.85
CA SER A 287 37.81 -25.09 -5.50
C SER A 287 37.80 -26.61 -5.36
N THR A 288 38.97 -27.18 -5.14
CA THR A 288 39.12 -28.58 -4.72
C THR A 288 39.70 -28.56 -3.33
N ASP A 289 39.17 -29.39 -2.43
CA ASP A 289 39.78 -29.59 -1.12
C ASP A 289 41.09 -30.38 -1.24
N GLU A 290 41.76 -30.56 -0.10
CA GLU A 290 43.04 -31.28 -0.01
C GLU A 290 42.94 -32.75 -0.49
N ASN A 291 41.73 -33.31 -0.56
CA ASN A 291 41.45 -34.67 -1.01
C ASN A 291 40.98 -34.71 -2.48
N GLY A 292 41.01 -33.59 -3.20
CA GLY A 292 40.57 -33.48 -4.59
C GLY A 292 39.06 -33.50 -4.77
N ALA A 293 38.28 -33.40 -3.70
CA ALA A 293 36.83 -33.28 -3.78
C ALA A 293 36.44 -31.85 -4.18
N PRO A 294 35.48 -31.67 -5.11
CA PRO A 294 35.05 -30.34 -5.53
C PRO A 294 34.27 -29.65 -4.40
N VAL A 295 34.77 -28.50 -3.94
CA VAL A 295 34.10 -27.58 -3.02
C VAL A 295 33.49 -26.44 -3.82
N GLN A 296 32.24 -26.11 -3.52
CA GLN A 296 31.53 -25.00 -4.14
C GLN A 296 31.15 -24.00 -3.06
N SER A 297 31.43 -22.71 -3.29
CA SER A 297 31.00 -21.63 -2.42
C SER A 297 30.28 -20.57 -3.24
N GLN A 298 29.19 -20.05 -2.67
CA GLN A 298 28.42 -18.96 -3.24
C GLN A 298 28.37 -17.81 -2.22
N ASP A 299 29.06 -16.72 -2.55
CA ASP A 299 29.00 -15.50 -1.76
C ASP A 299 27.97 -14.56 -2.36
N CYS A 300 26.99 -14.17 -1.54
CA CYS A 300 25.90 -13.28 -1.92
C CYS A 300 26.07 -11.94 -1.21
N SER A 301 26.44 -10.89 -1.96
CA SER A 301 26.43 -9.52 -1.48
C SER A 301 25.04 -8.95 -1.71
N SER A 302 24.38 -8.52 -0.64
CA SER A 302 23.05 -7.94 -0.70
C SER A 302 22.97 -6.66 0.11
N ARG A 303 22.05 -5.78 -0.27
CA ARG A 303 21.72 -4.56 0.49
C ARG A 303 20.23 -4.48 0.74
N PRO A 304 19.79 -3.83 1.83
CA PRO A 304 18.39 -3.45 2.00
C PRO A 304 17.91 -2.69 0.77
N ARG A 305 16.68 -2.97 0.31
CA ARG A 305 16.01 -2.14 -0.68
C ARG A 305 15.65 -0.79 -0.05
N HIS A 306 16.63 0.10 0.04
CA HIS A 306 16.44 1.50 0.39
C HIS A 306 16.87 2.36 -0.79
N HIS A 307 15.97 3.21 -1.26
CA HIS A 307 16.31 4.24 -2.23
C HIS A 307 17.06 5.37 -1.51
N PRO A 308 18.23 5.80 -2.00
CA PRO A 308 18.94 6.92 -1.40
C PRO A 308 18.10 8.19 -1.59
N ALA A 309 17.77 8.87 -0.49
CA ALA A 309 17.45 10.28 -0.56
C ALA A 309 18.66 11.00 -1.16
N ALA A 310 18.48 11.69 -2.29
CA ALA A 310 19.54 12.45 -2.93
C ALA A 310 19.90 13.66 -2.04
N LEU A 311 20.79 13.45 -1.06
CA LEU A 311 21.40 14.53 -0.31
C LEU A 311 22.37 15.26 -1.26
N THR A 312 21.88 16.33 -1.89
CA THR A 312 22.72 17.18 -2.72
C THR A 312 23.57 18.06 -1.80
N LEU A 313 24.75 17.57 -1.43
CA LEU A 313 25.78 18.38 -0.77
C LEU A 313 26.29 19.41 -1.76
N TRP A 314 25.85 20.66 -1.62
CA TRP A 314 26.47 21.79 -2.30
C TRP A 314 27.86 22.01 -1.71
N THR A 315 28.90 21.60 -2.44
CA THR A 315 30.27 22.01 -2.14
C THR A 315 30.51 23.35 -2.83
N ALA A 316 30.69 24.41 -2.04
CA ALA A 316 31.12 25.71 -2.55
C ALA A 316 32.58 25.62 -3.06
N PRO A 317 32.92 26.18 -4.23
CA PRO A 317 34.29 26.17 -4.73
C PRO A 317 35.20 27.07 -3.85
N PRO A 318 36.50 26.73 -3.71
CA PRO A 318 37.42 27.48 -2.86
C PRO A 318 37.70 28.87 -3.44
N ALA A 319 37.78 29.87 -2.56
CA ALA A 319 38.11 31.24 -2.92
C ALA A 319 39.56 31.35 -3.45
N PRO A 320 39.82 32.17 -4.48
CA PRO A 320 41.17 32.35 -5.00
C PRO A 320 42.04 33.13 -4.01
N SER A 321 43.22 32.59 -3.71
CA SER A 321 44.26 33.24 -2.93
C SER A 321 44.81 34.47 -3.66
N ARG A 322 44.91 35.60 -2.96
CA ARG A 322 45.71 36.77 -3.38
C ARG A 322 47.20 36.51 -3.18
#